data_AF-K0JHI3-F1
#
_entry.id   AF-K0JHI3-F1
#
_cell.length_a   1.000
_cell.length_b   1.000
_cell.length_c   1.000
_cell.angle_alpha   90.00
_cell.angle_beta   90.00
_cell.angle_gamma   90.00
#
_symmetry.space_group_name_H-M   'P 1'
#
loop_
_entity.id
_entity.type
_entity.pdbx_description
1 polymer ?
#
loop_
_entity_poly.entity_id
_entity_poly.type
_entity_poly.pdbx_seq_one_letter_code
_entity_poly.pdbx_strand_id
1 'polypeptide(L)'
;MEREKREKLLSSIALKELKTKKEKTLLKEKAKAIKARDKQKEILEEAGSRAKRTTANARVSILWKNVHEIEADIQLLENMIKEI
;
A
#
# COMPACT_ATOMS: atom_id res chain seq x y z
N MET A 1 3.75 35.72 -13.19
CA MET A 1 3.09 35.41 -11.89
C MET A 1 1.83 34.57 -12.02
N GLU A 2 0.83 34.91 -12.85
CA GLU A 2 -0.39 34.07 -12.97
C GLU A 2 -0.13 32.68 -13.54
N ARG A 3 0.76 32.56 -14.54
CA ARG A 3 1.15 31.27 -15.12
C ARG A 3 1.74 30.32 -14.08
N GLU A 4 2.70 30.81 -13.29
CA GLU A 4 3.35 30.01 -12.24
C GLU A 4 2.36 29.58 -11.15
N LYS A 5 1.46 30.47 -10.72
CA LYS A 5 0.37 30.12 -9.78
C LYS A 5 -0.54 29.04 -10.34
N ARG A 6 -0.88 29.11 -11.63
CA ARG A 6 -1.68 28.09 -12.32
C ARG A 6 -0.96 26.75 -12.43
N GLU A 7 0.34 26.77 -12.73
CA GLU A 7 1.18 25.56 -12.80
C GLU A 7 1.31 24.88 -11.43
N LYS A 8 1.50 25.64 -10.35
CA LYS A 8 1.48 25.10 -8.97
C LYS A 8 0.12 24.51 -8.59
N LEU A 9 -0.98 25.19 -8.94
CA LEU A 9 -2.33 24.68 -8.69
C LEU A 9 -2.58 23.35 -9.40
N LEU A 10 -2.25 23.26 -10.70
CA LEU A 10 -2.42 22.03 -11.47
C LEU A 10 -1.56 20.89 -10.91
N SER A 11 -0.32 21.18 -10.51
CA SER A 11 0.57 20.21 -9.88
C SER A 11 0.03 19.70 -8.54
N SER A 12 -0.50 20.60 -7.70
CA SER A 12 -1.13 20.24 -6.42
C SER A 12 -2.36 19.34 -6.62
N ILE A 13 -3.20 19.63 -7.63
CA ILE A 13 -4.37 18.80 -7.97
C ILE A 13 -3.93 17.41 -8.41
N ALA A 14 -2.97 17.31 -9.33
CA ALA A 14 -2.49 16.03 -9.84
C ALA A 14 -1.89 15.14 -8.72
N LEU A 15 -1.13 15.72 -7.79
CA LEU A 15 -0.58 14.97 -6.67
C LEU A 15 -1.66 14.48 -5.70
N LYS A 16 -2.69 15.30 -5.42
CA LYS A 16 -3.83 14.90 -4.58
C LYS A 16 -4.60 13.74 -5.20
N GLU A 17 -4.86 13.79 -6.51
CA GLU A 17 -5.51 12.69 -7.24
C GLU A 17 -4.69 11.39 -7.19
N LEU A 18 -3.38 11.50 -7.40
CA LEU A 18 -2.47 10.35 -7.31
C LEU A 18 -2.47 9.76 -5.89
N LYS A 19 -2.45 10.60 -4.86
CA LYS A 19 -2.55 10.18 -3.46
C LYS A 19 -3.84 9.40 -3.21
N THR A 20 -5.00 9.93 -3.58
CA THR A 20 -6.29 9.25 -3.43
C THR A 20 -6.32 7.90 -4.16
N LYS A 21 -5.69 7.79 -5.34
CA LYS A 21 -5.55 6.53 -6.06
C LYS A 21 -4.68 5.52 -5.30
N LYS A 22 -3.58 5.97 -4.69
CA LYS A 22 -2.71 5.14 -3.86
C LYS A 22 -3.41 4.69 -2.58
N GLU A 23 -4.17 5.56 -1.90
CA GLU A 23 -4.99 5.22 -0.73
C GLU A 23 -6.03 4.12 -1.05
N LYS A 24 -6.72 4.23 -2.20
CA LYS A 24 -7.63 3.17 -2.68
C LYS A 24 -6.90 1.84 -2.92
N THR A 25 -5.68 1.90 -3.46
CA THR A 25 -4.83 0.71 -3.67
C THR A 25 -4.40 0.11 -2.33
N LEU A 26 -4.00 0.95 -1.37
CA LEU A 26 -3.60 0.55 -0.03
C LEU A 26 -4.69 -0.26 0.68
N LEU A 27 -5.94 0.21 0.63
CA LEU A 27 -7.08 -0.51 1.23
C LEU A 27 -7.25 -1.91 0.64
N LYS A 28 -7.09 -2.04 -0.69
CA LYS A 28 -7.17 -3.35 -1.38
C LYS A 28 -6.03 -4.28 -0.98
N GLU A 29 -4.80 -3.79 -0.92
CA GLU A 29 -3.64 -4.59 -0.53
C GLU A 29 -3.69 -4.99 0.95
N LYS A 30 -4.12 -4.09 1.84
CA LYS A 30 -4.38 -4.43 3.26
C LYS A 30 -5.40 -5.53 3.40
N ALA A 31 -6.51 -5.48 2.65
CA ALA A 31 -7.51 -6.55 2.67
C ALA A 31 -6.95 -7.89 2.18
N LYS A 32 -6.08 -7.90 1.16
CA LYS A 32 -5.39 -9.11 0.71
C LYS A 32 -4.42 -9.65 1.76
N ALA A 33 -3.63 -8.78 2.40
CA ALA A 33 -2.67 -9.15 3.44
C ALA A 33 -3.37 -9.75 4.66
N ILE A 34 -4.50 -9.16 5.09
CA ILE A 34 -5.33 -9.69 6.18
C ILE A 34 -5.86 -11.08 5.82
N LYS A 35 -6.49 -11.25 4.64
CA LYS A 35 -6.98 -12.56 4.20
C LYS A 35 -5.87 -13.62 4.12
N ALA A 36 -4.68 -13.24 3.68
CA ALA A 36 -3.54 -14.15 3.64
C ALA A 36 -3.05 -14.53 5.05
N ARG A 37 -3.08 -13.59 6.00
CA ARG A 37 -2.76 -13.84 7.41
C ARG A 37 -3.78 -14.77 8.05
N ASP A 38 -5.06 -14.59 7.79
CA ASP A 38 -6.09 -15.46 8.35
C ASP A 38 -5.94 -16.90 7.84
N LYS A 39 -5.71 -17.06 6.53
CA LYS A 39 -5.39 -18.36 5.95
C LYS A 39 -4.08 -18.96 6.46
N GLN A 40 -3.08 -18.14 6.76
CA GLN A 40 -1.83 -18.59 7.38
C GLN A 40 -2.10 -19.17 8.78
N LYS A 41 -2.97 -18.54 9.58
CA LYS A 41 -3.35 -19.06 10.90
C LYS A 41 -4.04 -20.42 10.79
N GLU A 42 -5.01 -20.57 9.89
CA GLU A 42 -5.68 -21.85 9.62
C GLU A 42 -4.66 -22.96 9.30
N ILE A 43 -3.70 -22.69 8.41
CA ILE A 43 -2.65 -23.65 8.02
C ILE A 43 -1.73 -24.02 9.21
N LEU A 44 -1.46 -23.08 10.12
CA LEU A 44 -0.66 -23.32 11.30
C LEU A 44 -1.41 -24.16 12.35
N GLU A 45 -2.72 -23.97 12.46
CA GLU A 45 -3.61 -24.71 13.37
C GLU A 45 -3.86 -26.15 12.89
N GLU A 46 -4.02 -26.38 11.59
CA GLU A 46 -4.28 -27.71 10.99
C GLU A 46 -3.06 -28.66 10.99
N ALA A 47 -1.96 -28.34 11.69
CA ALA A 47 -0.69 -29.04 11.61
C ALA A 47 -0.21 -29.25 10.15
N GLY A 48 -0.44 -28.24 9.30
CA GLY A 48 -0.13 -28.32 7.87
C GLY A 48 1.33 -28.68 7.58
N SER A 49 1.57 -29.30 6.41
CA SER A 49 2.92 -29.70 6.01
C SER A 49 3.90 -28.52 6.07
N ARG A 50 5.18 -28.80 6.33
CA ARG A 50 6.24 -27.77 6.39
C ARG A 50 6.22 -26.87 5.14
N ALA A 51 6.03 -27.46 3.96
CA ALA A 51 5.91 -26.73 2.70
C ALA A 51 4.72 -25.76 2.68
N LYS A 52 3.53 -26.19 3.12
CA LYS A 52 2.34 -25.31 3.20
C LYS A 52 2.59 -24.12 4.13
N ARG A 53 3.22 -24.35 5.29
CA ARG A 53 3.58 -23.29 6.25
C ARG A 53 4.58 -22.30 5.66
N THR A 54 5.64 -22.78 5.02
CA THR A 54 6.64 -21.91 4.36
C THR A 54 5.99 -21.02 3.30
N THR A 55 5.16 -21.58 2.42
CA THR A 55 4.47 -20.82 1.38
C THR A 55 3.51 -19.78 1.97
N ALA A 56 2.76 -20.13 3.01
CA ALA A 56 1.86 -19.20 3.68
C ALA A 56 2.61 -18.03 4.33
N ASN A 57 3.71 -18.31 5.04
CA ASN A 57 4.57 -17.29 5.65
C ASN A 57 5.15 -16.32 4.61
N ALA A 58 5.69 -16.86 3.51
CA ALA A 58 6.25 -16.06 2.43
C ALA A 58 5.19 -15.15 1.79
N ARG A 59 3.99 -15.69 1.54
CA ARG A 59 2.88 -14.91 0.97
C ARG A 59 2.46 -13.75 1.87
N VAL A 60 2.34 -13.98 3.18
CA VAL A 60 2.00 -12.92 4.14
C VAL A 60 3.08 -11.85 4.17
N SER A 61 4.36 -12.25 4.21
CA SER A 61 5.49 -11.32 4.20
C SER A 61 5.51 -10.43 2.94
N ILE A 62 5.32 -11.01 1.75
CA ILE A 62 5.28 -10.26 0.48
C ILE A 62 4.13 -9.25 0.48
N LEU A 63 2.93 -9.66 0.91
CA LEU A 63 1.77 -8.77 0.89
C LEU A 63 1.92 -7.60 1.87
N TRP A 64 2.49 -7.83 3.06
CA TRP A 64 2.79 -6.74 3.98
C TRP A 64 3.90 -5.83 3.50
N LYS A 65 4.92 -6.37 2.81
CA LYS A 65 5.94 -5.54 2.15
C LYS A 65 5.31 -4.59 1.13
N ASN A 66 4.43 -5.09 0.27
CA ASN A 66 3.71 -4.25 -0.71
C ASN A 66 2.86 -3.16 -0.02
N VAL A 67 2.19 -3.50 1.10
CA VAL A 67 1.44 -2.52 1.90
C VAL A 67 2.36 -1.40 2.37
N HIS A 68 3.53 -1.73 2.93
CA HIS A 68 4.48 -0.73 3.42
C HIS A 68 5.08 0.14 2.32
N GLU A 69 5.35 -0.43 1.14
CA GLU A 69 5.80 0.34 -0.01
C GLU A 69 4.74 1.38 -0.44
N ILE A 70 3.46 1.00 -0.46
CA ILE A 70 2.37 1.93 -0.78
C ILE A 70 2.20 3.00 0.32
N GLU A 71 2.37 2.65 1.59
CA GLU A 71 2.36 3.62 2.70
C GLU A 71 3.50 4.64 2.55
N ALA A 72 4.70 4.19 2.19
CA ALA A 72 5.85 5.07 1.93
C ALA A 72 5.58 6.00 0.73
N ASP A 73 5.01 5.48 -0.36
CA ASP A 73 4.62 6.29 -1.52
C ASP A 73 3.61 7.38 -1.13
N ILE A 74 2.61 7.04 -0.30
CA ILE A 74 1.61 8.01 0.18
C ILE A 74 2.30 9.09 1.03
N GLN A 75 3.21 8.70 1.92
CA GLN A 75 3.93 9.66 2.76
C GLN A 75 4.78 10.62 1.93
N LEU A 76 5.44 10.12 0.88
CA LEU A 76 6.21 10.95 -0.06
C LEU A 76 5.29 11.94 -0.77
N LEU A 77 4.14 11.49 -1.27
CA LEU A 77 3.16 12.37 -1.92
C LEU A 77 2.64 13.46 -0.97
N GLU A 78 2.41 13.14 0.30
CA GLU A 78 2.02 14.14 1.30
C GLU A 78 3.11 15.19 1.52
N ASN A 79 4.38 14.80 1.53
CA ASN A 79 5.49 15.73 1.68
C ASN A 79 5.59 16.64 0.45
N MET A 80 5.51 16.07 -0.76
CA MET A 80 5.50 16.84 -2.00
C MET A 80 4.34 17.85 -2.06
N ILE A 81 3.14 17.48 -1.58
CA ILE A 81 1.98 18.39 -1.55
C ILE A 81 2.20 19.55 -0.57
N LYS A 82 2.91 19.34 0.55
CA LYS A 82 3.21 20.39 1.53
C LYS A 82 4.26 21.39 1.04
N GLU A 83 5.11 20.98 0.10
CA GLU A 83 6.21 21.77 -0.45
C GLU A 83 5.82 22.63 -1.67
N ILE A 84 4.61 22.45 -2.23
CA ILE A 84 4.06 23.23 -3.36
C ILE A 84 3.40 24.53 -2.90
#